data_AF-A0A1C5TPP2-F1
#
_entry.id   AF-A0A1C5TPP2-F1
#
_cell.length_a   1.000
_cell.length_b   1.000
_cell.length_c   1.000
_cell.angle_alpha   90.00
_cell.angle_beta   90.00
_cell.angle_gamma   90.00
#
_symmetry.space_group_name_H-M   'P 1'
#
loop_
_entity.id
_entity.type
_entity.pdbx_description
1 polymer ?
#
loop_
_entity_poly.entity_id
_entity_poly.type
_entity_poly.pdbx_seq_one_letter_code
_entity_poly.pdbx_strand_id
1 'polypeptide(L)'
;MELDALIKVMLYAYHEAKDISSRSIEKNCRRDINYKYLLEGRAAPDHAAIARFRTKHFAKCAQSFLAQMSRILYELDQLTTSEVFIDGTKIEAAANKYTFVWKRAVSRHQARFSRKTALLVGDIIQRYDLKPLWQKQVRKKHVKKLLKTLKTLARKQGLEFVCGRGHRKEQLQRDIEDLEAALEKIREYELKIHKCGMRNSYSKTDNDATFMHMKDDHMMNGQLKPAFNVPHAVNSGFIVSVGIFPDPTDVLTLKPFVENMESNLNMKFERIVADAGYESEENLTYLKEKGDRSLHKAWQL
;
A
#
# COMPACT_ATOMS: atom_id res chain seq x y z
N MET A 1 27.09 1.80 16.69
CA MET A 1 26.11 1.11 17.55
C MET A 1 25.70 -0.16 16.84
N GLU A 2 25.88 -1.30 17.49
CA GLU A 2 25.54 -2.60 16.92
C GLU A 2 24.02 -2.77 16.83
N LEU A 3 23.55 -3.50 15.82
CA LEU A 3 22.13 -3.72 15.58
C LEU A 3 21.47 -4.48 16.73
N ASP A 4 22.21 -5.33 17.45
CA ASP A 4 21.72 -6.12 18.58
C ASP A 4 21.19 -5.25 19.74
N ALA A 5 21.97 -4.26 20.19
CA ALA A 5 21.55 -3.35 21.26
C ALA A 5 20.25 -2.58 20.91
N LEU A 6 20.10 -2.20 19.63
CA LEU A 6 18.88 -1.54 19.17
C LEU A 6 17.67 -2.47 19.11
N ILE A 7 17.87 -3.76 18.78
CA ILE A 7 16.79 -4.76 18.82
C ILE A 7 16.29 -4.91 20.25
N LYS A 8 17.20 -5.12 21.22
CA LYS A 8 16.87 -5.23 22.64
C LYS A 8 16.05 -4.02 23.13
N VAL A 9 16.53 -2.81 22.84
CA VAL A 9 15.84 -1.56 23.19
C VAL A 9 14.45 -1.48 22.53
N MET A 10 14.32 -1.83 21.25
CA MET A 10 13.03 -1.78 20.54
C MET A 10 12.02 -2.78 21.10
N LEU A 11 12.43 -4.02 21.35
CA LEU A 11 11.58 -5.06 21.93
C LEU A 11 11.13 -4.67 23.34
N TYR A 12 12.04 -4.17 24.17
CA TYR A 12 11.71 -3.71 25.51
C TYR A 12 10.74 -2.52 25.49
N ALA A 13 10.94 -1.56 24.59
CA ALA A 13 10.02 -0.44 24.43
C ALA A 13 8.60 -0.88 24.02
N TYR A 14 8.48 -1.89 23.14
CA TYR A 14 7.17 -2.44 22.79
C TYR A 14 6.54 -3.26 23.90
N HIS A 15 7.35 -3.98 24.68
CA HIS A 15 6.87 -4.71 25.86
C HIS A 15 6.28 -3.76 26.91
N GLU A 16 6.94 -2.63 27.20
CA GLU A 16 6.40 -1.65 28.15
C GLU A 16 5.09 -1.00 27.67
N ALA A 17 4.83 -1.00 26.35
CA ALA A 17 3.62 -0.46 25.71
C ALA A 17 3.23 0.98 26.13
N LYS A 18 4.19 1.76 26.67
CA LYS A 18 4.05 3.19 26.99
C LYS A 18 4.14 4.04 25.70
N ASP A 19 4.54 5.30 25.81
CA ASP A 19 4.88 6.13 24.64
C ASP A 19 6.08 5.52 23.87
N ILE A 20 5.78 4.87 22.74
CA ILE A 20 6.74 4.22 21.82
C ILE A 20 7.27 5.16 20.71
N SER A 21 7.11 6.47 20.87
CA SER A 21 7.73 7.43 19.96
C SER A 21 9.26 7.33 20.03
N SER A 22 9.96 7.56 18.92
CA SER A 22 11.42 7.46 18.90
C SER A 22 12.10 8.47 19.84
N ARG A 23 11.45 9.60 20.13
CA ARG A 23 11.90 10.60 21.11
C ARG A 23 11.70 10.12 22.55
N SER A 24 10.59 9.45 22.84
CA SER A 24 10.37 8.82 24.14
C SER A 24 11.40 7.72 24.40
N ILE A 25 11.64 6.85 23.41
CA ILE A 25 12.67 5.81 23.49
C ILE A 25 14.06 6.43 23.70
N GLU A 26 14.42 7.48 22.93
CA GLU A 26 15.68 8.22 23.14
C GLU A 26 15.81 8.77 24.57
N LYS A 27 14.73 9.35 25.11
CA LYS A 27 14.68 9.88 26.47
C LYS A 27 14.87 8.76 27.50
N ASN A 28 14.22 7.62 27.32
CA ASN A 28 14.34 6.45 28.20
C ASN A 28 15.76 5.88 28.15
N CYS A 29 16.36 5.75 26.97
CA CYS A 29 17.78 5.37 26.80
C CYS A 29 18.76 6.23 27.61
N ARG A 30 18.42 7.50 27.89
CA ARG A 30 19.26 8.40 28.70
C ARG A 30 18.96 8.36 30.19
N ARG A 31 17.74 8.00 30.58
CA ARG A 31 17.23 8.22 31.95
C ARG A 31 16.92 6.92 32.67
N ASP A 32 16.30 5.97 31.99
CA ASP A 32 15.82 4.73 32.56
C ASP A 32 16.94 3.69 32.70
N ILE A 33 17.00 3.03 33.86
CA ILE A 33 18.07 2.08 34.18
C ILE A 33 17.98 0.80 33.34
N ASN A 34 16.78 0.34 33.01
CA ASN A 34 16.58 -0.87 32.20
C ASN A 34 17.05 -0.62 30.77
N TYR A 35 16.73 0.53 30.20
CA TYR A 35 17.24 0.90 28.88
C TYR A 35 18.77 1.09 28.88
N LYS A 36 19.35 1.69 29.93
CA LYS A 36 20.80 1.80 30.07
C LYS A 36 21.49 0.44 30.17
N TYR A 37 20.87 -0.50 30.88
CA TYR A 37 21.35 -1.88 30.96
C TYR A 37 21.35 -2.55 29.58
N LEU A 38 20.26 -2.42 28.81
CA LEU A 38 20.17 -2.97 27.44
C LEU A 38 21.16 -2.34 26.45
N LEU A 39 21.63 -1.12 26.71
CA LEU A 39 22.68 -0.47 25.92
C LEU A 39 24.08 -0.98 26.26
N GLU A 40 24.26 -1.69 27.38
CA GLU A 40 25.52 -2.28 27.84
C GLU A 40 26.67 -1.25 27.87
N GLY A 41 26.41 -0.07 28.43
CA GLY A 41 27.39 1.01 28.55
C GLY A 41 27.60 1.84 27.28
N ARG A 42 26.92 1.52 26.17
CA ARG A 42 26.98 2.32 24.94
C ARG A 42 26.19 3.64 25.08
N ALA A 43 26.59 4.63 24.30
CA ALA A 43 25.88 5.91 24.24
C ALA A 43 24.43 5.74 23.75
N ALA A 44 23.51 6.47 24.36
CA ALA A 44 22.10 6.46 23.98
C ALA A 44 21.91 6.93 22.52
N PRO A 45 21.19 6.17 21.69
CA PRO A 45 20.91 6.58 20.32
C PRO A 45 19.96 7.78 20.26
N ASP A 46 20.16 8.63 19.26
CA ASP A 46 19.21 9.69 18.95
C ASP A 46 17.90 9.13 18.35
N HIS A 47 16.81 9.90 18.44
CA HIS A 47 15.51 9.50 17.90
C HIS A 47 15.53 9.22 16.40
N ALA A 48 16.45 9.83 15.64
CA ALA A 48 16.55 9.64 14.21
C ALA A 48 17.16 8.27 13.88
N ALA A 49 18.15 7.82 14.66
CA ALA A 49 18.74 6.49 14.61
C ALA A 49 17.71 5.44 14.99
N ILE A 50 16.94 5.65 16.06
CA ILE A 50 15.84 4.76 16.46
C ILE A 50 14.78 4.67 15.36
N ALA A 51 14.34 5.81 14.81
CA ALA A 51 13.33 5.85 13.75
C ALA A 51 13.82 5.16 12.45
N ARG A 52 15.09 5.40 12.06
CA ARG A 52 15.71 4.71 10.92
C ARG A 52 15.83 3.21 11.16
N PHE A 53 16.23 2.80 12.37
CA PHE A 53 16.30 1.40 12.75
C PHE A 53 14.93 0.72 12.65
N ARG A 54 13.90 1.31 13.27
CA ARG A 54 12.54 0.82 13.24
C ARG A 54 12.01 0.60 11.83
N THR A 55 12.23 1.58 10.95
CA THR A 55 11.66 1.58 9.59
C THR A 55 12.47 0.77 8.58
N LYS A 56 13.81 0.86 8.62
CA LYS A 56 14.68 0.23 7.60
C LYS A 56 15.16 -1.17 7.95
N HIS A 57 15.22 -1.49 9.26
CA HIS A 57 15.77 -2.74 9.76
C HIS A 57 14.70 -3.57 10.47
N PHE A 58 14.14 -3.08 11.57
CA PHE A 58 13.18 -3.85 12.39
C PHE A 58 11.93 -4.25 11.60
N ALA A 59 11.34 -3.34 10.82
CA ALA A 59 10.15 -3.62 10.01
C ALA A 59 10.32 -4.82 9.06
N LYS A 60 11.56 -5.07 8.57
CA LYS A 60 11.84 -6.19 7.66
C LYS A 60 11.91 -7.55 8.35
N CYS A 61 12.21 -7.57 9.64
CA CYS A 61 12.39 -8.80 10.41
C CYS A 61 11.34 -9.00 11.51
N ALA A 62 10.42 -8.04 11.72
CA ALA A 62 9.41 -8.09 12.78
C ALA A 62 8.56 -9.37 12.74
N GLN A 63 8.11 -9.80 11.56
CA GLN A 63 7.39 -11.07 11.40
C GLN A 63 8.25 -12.29 11.76
N SER A 64 9.53 -12.28 11.41
CA SER A 64 10.45 -13.36 11.77
C SER A 64 10.67 -13.43 13.28
N PHE A 65 10.79 -12.28 13.96
CA PHE A 65 10.86 -12.23 15.41
C PHE A 65 9.60 -12.76 16.07
N LEU A 66 8.42 -12.36 15.59
CA LEU A 66 7.15 -12.91 16.09
C LEU A 66 7.11 -14.44 15.94
N ALA A 67 7.48 -14.95 14.76
CA ALA A 67 7.51 -16.40 14.52
C ALA A 67 8.50 -17.13 15.44
N GLN A 68 9.66 -16.55 15.72
CA GLN A 68 10.63 -17.11 16.68
C GLN A 68 10.05 -17.15 18.10
N MET A 69 9.36 -16.10 18.54
CA MET A 69 8.68 -16.09 19.85
C MET A 69 7.59 -17.17 19.92
N SER A 70 6.80 -17.32 18.87
CA SER A 70 5.79 -18.39 18.78
C SER A 70 6.43 -19.77 18.86
N ARG A 71 7.58 -19.99 18.21
CA ARG A 71 8.30 -21.27 18.30
C ARG A 71 8.81 -21.56 19.71
N ILE A 72 9.33 -20.56 20.41
CA ILE A 72 9.73 -20.71 21.82
C ILE A 72 8.52 -21.12 22.66
N LEU A 73 7.36 -20.48 22.47
CA LEU A 73 6.14 -20.86 23.19
C LEU A 73 5.68 -22.29 22.87
N TYR A 74 5.86 -22.73 21.62
CA TYR A 74 5.58 -24.11 21.23
C TYR A 74 6.54 -25.11 21.89
N GLU A 75 7.84 -24.82 21.93
CA GLU A 75 8.85 -25.66 22.61
C GLU A 75 8.64 -25.74 24.13
N LEU A 76 7.94 -24.76 24.70
CA LEU A 76 7.53 -24.71 26.11
C LEU A 76 6.14 -25.31 26.36
N ASP A 77 5.58 -26.02 25.37
CA ASP A 77 4.24 -26.62 25.41
C ASP A 77 3.11 -25.61 25.74
N GLN A 78 3.33 -24.32 25.46
CA GLN A 78 2.32 -23.26 25.65
C GLN A 78 1.40 -23.11 24.44
N LEU A 79 1.82 -23.58 23.26
CA LEU A 79 1.02 -23.60 22.05
C LEU A 79 0.66 -25.02 21.66
N THR A 80 -0.47 -25.16 20.98
CA THR A 80 -0.93 -26.43 20.38
C THR A 80 -0.96 -26.32 18.86
N THR A 81 -0.97 -27.46 18.16
CA THR A 81 -1.21 -27.52 16.70
C THR A 81 -2.65 -27.89 16.35
N SER A 82 -3.52 -28.07 17.36
CA SER A 82 -4.89 -28.54 17.15
C SER A 82 -5.76 -27.50 16.45
N GLU A 83 -5.63 -26.23 16.83
CA GLU A 83 -6.46 -25.17 16.28
C GLU A 83 -5.80 -23.80 16.34
N VAL A 84 -6.22 -22.92 15.45
CA VAL A 84 -5.87 -21.50 15.49
C VAL A 84 -7.08 -20.65 15.18
N PHE A 85 -7.24 -19.57 15.91
CA PHE A 85 -8.34 -18.63 15.78
C PHE A 85 -7.88 -17.41 15.00
N ILE A 86 -8.58 -17.06 13.92
CA ILE A 86 -8.25 -15.93 13.07
C ILE A 86 -9.36 -14.89 13.18
N ASP A 87 -8.97 -13.67 13.55
CA ASP A 87 -9.86 -12.51 13.56
C ASP A 87 -9.23 -11.32 12.82
N GLY A 88 -10.09 -10.52 12.19
CA GLY A 88 -9.73 -9.35 11.40
C GLY A 88 -10.01 -8.03 12.14
N THR A 89 -9.02 -7.14 12.16
CA THR A 89 -9.24 -5.75 12.57
C THR A 89 -8.76 -4.79 11.50
N LYS A 90 -9.33 -3.58 11.47
CA LYS A 90 -8.92 -2.53 10.54
C LYS A 90 -8.15 -1.47 11.31
N ILE A 91 -6.94 -1.17 10.85
CA ILE A 91 -6.09 -0.13 11.44
C ILE A 91 -5.99 1.04 10.47
N GLU A 92 -6.32 2.24 10.96
CA GLU A 92 -6.19 3.47 10.16
C GLU A 92 -4.72 3.70 9.80
N ALA A 93 -4.47 4.02 8.54
CA ALA A 93 -3.13 4.36 8.06
C ALA A 93 -2.73 5.76 8.54
N ALA A 94 -1.44 5.99 8.73
CA ALA A 94 -0.89 7.32 9.00
C ALA A 94 -0.88 8.18 7.72
N ALA A 95 -2.07 8.49 7.21
CA ALA A 95 -2.30 9.10 5.91
C ALA A 95 -3.36 10.20 5.98
N ASN A 96 -3.36 11.11 5.00
CA ASN A 96 -4.38 12.15 4.94
C ASN A 96 -5.75 11.53 4.64
N LYS A 97 -6.71 11.78 5.54
CA LYS A 97 -8.06 11.22 5.54
C LYS A 97 -8.93 11.66 4.35
N TYR A 98 -8.56 12.74 3.66
CA TYR A 98 -9.39 13.38 2.64
C TYR A 98 -8.85 13.27 1.21
N THR A 99 -7.73 12.57 1.00
CA THR A 99 -7.07 12.53 -0.31
C THR A 99 -7.13 11.15 -0.95
N PHE A 100 -8.10 10.98 -1.85
CA PHE A 100 -8.43 9.68 -2.46
C PHE A 100 -8.03 9.58 -3.93
N VAL A 101 -7.71 8.37 -4.37
CA VAL A 101 -7.69 7.99 -5.78
C VAL A 101 -8.50 6.72 -5.98
N TRP A 102 -9.53 6.80 -6.82
CA TRP A 102 -10.42 5.67 -7.14
C TRP A 102 -10.11 5.15 -8.54
N LYS A 103 -9.76 3.88 -8.68
CA LYS A 103 -9.41 3.25 -9.97
C LYS A 103 -10.51 3.45 -10.99
N ARG A 104 -11.77 3.20 -10.61
CA ARG A 104 -12.95 3.37 -11.48
C ARG A 104 -13.11 4.82 -11.98
N ALA A 105 -12.92 5.80 -11.11
CA ALA A 105 -13.01 7.21 -11.50
C ALA A 105 -11.86 7.62 -12.44
N VAL A 106 -10.63 7.18 -12.12
CA VAL A 106 -9.44 7.39 -12.95
C VAL A 106 -9.64 6.78 -14.34
N SER A 107 -10.09 5.53 -14.44
CA SER A 107 -10.34 4.87 -15.73
C SER A 107 -11.42 5.59 -16.54
N ARG A 108 -12.50 6.06 -15.90
CA ARG A 108 -13.55 6.86 -16.56
C ARG A 108 -13.00 8.18 -17.11
N HIS A 109 -12.21 8.88 -16.31
CA HIS A 109 -11.59 10.15 -16.71
C HIS A 109 -10.56 9.95 -17.81
N GLN A 110 -9.75 8.89 -17.74
CA GLN A 110 -8.81 8.49 -18.78
C GLN A 110 -9.54 8.21 -20.09
N ALA A 111 -10.63 7.43 -20.08
CA ALA A 111 -11.40 7.14 -21.29
C ALA A 111 -11.99 8.42 -21.92
N ARG A 112 -12.55 9.34 -21.11
CA ARG A 112 -13.04 10.64 -21.59
C ARG A 112 -11.91 11.48 -22.17
N PHE A 113 -10.74 11.48 -21.52
CA PHE A 113 -9.57 12.21 -21.96
C PHE A 113 -9.01 11.67 -23.29
N SER A 114 -8.98 10.34 -23.47
CA SER A 114 -8.56 9.70 -24.71
C SER A 114 -9.43 10.12 -25.90
N ARG A 115 -10.75 10.26 -25.70
CA ARG A 115 -11.65 10.78 -26.75
C ARG A 115 -11.33 12.24 -27.12
N LYS A 116 -11.12 13.11 -26.13
CA LYS A 116 -10.72 14.51 -26.38
C LYS A 116 -9.38 14.60 -27.10
N THR A 117 -8.41 13.77 -26.68
CA THR A 117 -7.09 13.70 -27.31
C THR A 117 -7.19 13.22 -28.75
N ALA A 118 -8.12 12.30 -29.05
CA ALA A 118 -8.36 11.85 -30.41
C ALA A 118 -8.88 12.96 -31.33
N LEU A 119 -9.78 13.81 -30.83
CA LEU A 119 -10.26 14.99 -31.56
C LEU A 119 -9.12 16.00 -31.80
N LEU A 120 -8.39 16.37 -30.76
CA LEU A 120 -7.22 17.27 -30.86
C LEU A 120 -6.21 16.78 -31.91
N VAL A 121 -5.89 15.48 -31.88
CA VAL A 121 -4.96 14.88 -32.84
C VAL A 121 -5.53 14.90 -34.25
N GLY A 122 -6.84 14.67 -34.43
CA GLY A 122 -7.52 14.80 -35.72
C GLY A 122 -7.42 16.23 -36.27
N ASP A 123 -7.72 17.23 -35.45
CA ASP A 123 -7.67 18.65 -35.83
C ASP A 123 -6.25 19.07 -36.24
N ILE A 124 -5.23 18.63 -35.50
CA ILE A 124 -3.82 18.90 -35.83
C ILE A 124 -3.44 18.20 -37.15
N ILE A 125 -3.83 16.94 -37.34
CA ILE A 125 -3.54 16.21 -38.58
C ILE A 125 -4.14 16.93 -39.79
N GLN A 126 -5.39 17.39 -39.68
CA GLN A 126 -6.05 18.15 -40.74
C GLN A 126 -5.38 19.52 -40.99
N ARG A 127 -5.02 20.24 -39.92
CA ARG A 127 -4.44 21.59 -40.02
C ARG A 127 -3.09 21.62 -40.71
N TYR A 128 -2.25 20.61 -40.49
CA TYR A 128 -0.90 20.53 -41.06
C TYR A 128 -0.78 19.52 -42.21
N ASP A 129 -1.92 19.06 -42.76
CA ASP A 129 -2.00 18.09 -43.86
C ASP A 129 -1.10 16.85 -43.64
N LEU A 130 -1.18 16.28 -42.44
CA LEU A 130 -0.34 15.14 -42.03
C LEU A 130 -1.02 13.81 -42.40
N LYS A 131 -0.21 12.75 -42.55
CA LYS A 131 -0.74 11.40 -42.80
C LYS A 131 -1.68 10.95 -41.67
N PRO A 132 -2.90 10.45 -41.98
CA PRO A 132 -3.86 10.04 -40.98
C PRO A 132 -3.38 8.83 -40.17
N LEU A 133 -3.85 8.73 -38.92
CA LEU A 133 -3.56 7.59 -38.06
C LEU A 133 -4.41 6.38 -38.45
N TRP A 134 -3.75 5.24 -38.64
CA TRP A 134 -4.42 3.96 -38.91
C TRP A 134 -5.23 3.50 -37.69
N GLN A 135 -6.46 3.00 -37.91
CA GLN A 135 -7.39 2.42 -36.93
C GLN A 135 -8.14 3.38 -35.96
N LYS A 136 -8.19 4.71 -36.20
CA LYS A 136 -8.98 5.69 -35.41
C LYS A 136 -8.75 5.67 -33.89
N GLN A 137 -7.73 4.97 -33.38
CA GLN A 137 -7.37 4.94 -31.96
C GLN A 137 -6.08 5.73 -31.73
N VAL A 138 -6.18 6.80 -30.96
CA VAL A 138 -5.01 7.59 -30.54
C VAL A 138 -4.39 6.97 -29.30
N ARG A 139 -3.20 6.40 -29.47
CA ARG A 139 -2.37 5.87 -28.38
C ARG A 139 -1.24 6.84 -28.07
N LYS A 140 -0.64 6.72 -26.89
CA LYS A 140 0.53 7.51 -26.45
C LYS A 140 1.64 7.61 -27.50
N LYS A 141 1.93 6.51 -28.21
CA LYS A 141 2.93 6.46 -29.31
C LYS A 141 2.60 7.41 -30.47
N HIS A 142 1.31 7.56 -30.80
CA HIS A 142 0.85 8.44 -31.88
C HIS A 142 1.03 9.90 -31.49
N VAL A 143 0.63 10.27 -30.26
CA VAL A 143 0.82 11.63 -29.71
C VAL A 143 2.31 12.00 -29.68
N LYS A 144 3.18 11.09 -29.24
CA LYS A 144 4.65 11.29 -29.28
C LYS A 144 5.19 11.52 -30.69
N LYS A 145 4.74 10.72 -31.66
CA LYS A 145 5.18 10.84 -33.06
C LYS A 145 4.76 12.19 -33.64
N LEU A 146 3.50 12.58 -33.43
CA LEU A 146 2.96 13.84 -33.89
C LEU A 146 3.70 15.03 -33.28
N LEU A 147 3.93 15.00 -31.96
CA LEU A 147 4.70 16.02 -31.25
C LEU A 147 6.12 16.17 -31.85
N LYS A 148 6.80 15.07 -32.17
CA LYS A 148 8.13 15.10 -32.81
C LYS A 148 8.06 15.77 -34.18
N THR A 149 7.03 15.49 -34.96
CA THR A 149 6.81 16.13 -36.26
C THR A 149 6.59 17.64 -36.11
N LEU A 150 5.68 18.07 -35.22
CA LEU A 150 5.41 19.49 -34.99
C LEU A 150 6.66 20.24 -34.49
N LYS A 151 7.43 19.66 -33.57
CA LYS A 151 8.70 20.25 -33.12
C LYS A 151 9.71 20.40 -34.25
N THR A 152 9.73 19.47 -35.21
CA THR A 152 10.60 19.56 -36.39
C THR A 152 10.14 20.68 -37.32
N LEU A 153 8.82 20.84 -37.51
CA LEU A 153 8.23 21.94 -38.26
C LEU A 153 8.55 23.30 -37.62
N ALA A 154 8.40 23.42 -36.30
CA ALA A 154 8.71 24.65 -35.55
C ALA A 154 10.18 25.06 -35.73
N ARG A 155 11.10 24.10 -35.69
CA ARG A 155 12.53 24.35 -35.97
C ARG A 155 12.77 24.81 -37.41
N LYS A 156 12.10 24.21 -38.39
CA LYS A 156 12.23 24.61 -39.81
C LYS A 156 11.68 26.01 -40.07
N GLN A 157 10.65 26.42 -39.35
CA GLN A 157 10.04 27.75 -39.45
C GLN A 157 10.76 28.82 -38.61
N GLY A 158 11.77 28.43 -37.81
CA GLY A 158 12.44 29.36 -36.90
C GLY A 158 11.53 29.92 -35.82
N LEU A 159 10.51 29.16 -35.41
CA LEU A 159 9.50 29.62 -34.46
C LEU A 159 10.09 29.78 -33.05
N GLU A 160 10.10 31.00 -32.53
CA GLU A 160 10.45 31.31 -31.15
C GLU A 160 9.21 31.19 -30.25
N PHE A 161 9.35 30.47 -29.13
CA PHE A 161 8.26 30.23 -28.21
C PHE A 161 8.07 31.45 -27.30
N VAL A 162 6.87 32.02 -27.31
CA VAL A 162 6.53 33.17 -26.46
C VAL A 162 5.78 32.72 -25.21
N CYS A 163 6.12 33.29 -24.05
CA CYS A 163 5.50 32.99 -22.76
C CYS A 163 5.17 34.28 -21.98
N GLY A 164 4.19 34.23 -21.08
CA GLY A 164 3.77 35.39 -20.28
C GLY A 164 2.47 36.06 -20.73
N ARG A 165 2.01 37.06 -19.96
CA ARG A 165 0.78 37.81 -20.22
C ARG A 165 1.02 38.82 -21.35
N GLY A 166 0.07 38.93 -22.28
CA GLY A 166 0.15 39.86 -23.42
C GLY A 166 0.75 39.29 -24.71
N HIS A 167 1.38 38.11 -24.66
CA HIS A 167 1.94 37.46 -25.84
C HIS A 167 0.91 36.56 -26.55
N ARG A 168 0.75 36.74 -27.87
CA ARG A 168 -0.10 35.89 -28.69
C ARG A 168 0.70 34.71 -29.23
N LYS A 169 0.51 33.52 -28.64
CA LYS A 169 1.11 32.28 -29.13
C LYS A 169 0.60 31.94 -30.53
N GLU A 170 1.51 31.58 -31.42
CA GLU A 170 1.19 31.00 -32.72
C GLU A 170 0.48 29.65 -32.57
N GLN A 171 -0.27 29.25 -33.60
CA GLN A 171 -1.04 28.01 -33.55
C GLN A 171 -0.13 26.78 -33.38
N LEU A 172 1.05 26.77 -34.03
CA LEU A 172 2.02 25.69 -33.92
C LEU A 172 2.58 25.53 -32.50
N GLN A 173 2.86 26.65 -31.81
CA GLN A 173 3.25 26.61 -30.40
C GLN A 173 2.14 26.02 -29.54
N ARG A 174 0.88 26.46 -29.72
CA ARG A 174 -0.28 25.95 -28.97
C ARG A 174 -0.46 24.45 -29.15
N ASP A 175 -0.38 23.97 -30.39
CA ASP A 175 -0.54 22.55 -30.70
C ASP A 175 0.58 21.69 -30.09
N ILE A 176 1.82 22.22 -30.04
CA ILE A 176 2.94 21.56 -29.37
C ILE A 176 2.68 21.47 -27.87
N GLU A 177 2.31 22.58 -27.23
CA GLU A 177 2.01 22.64 -25.79
C GLU A 177 0.81 21.74 -25.43
N ASP A 178 -0.24 21.71 -26.26
CA ASP A 178 -1.42 20.87 -26.06
C ASP A 178 -1.08 19.38 -26.16
N LEU A 179 -0.22 18.98 -27.11
CA LEU A 179 0.26 17.60 -27.21
C LEU A 179 1.21 17.22 -26.05
N GLU A 180 2.03 18.15 -25.57
CA GLU A 180 2.86 17.95 -24.38
C GLU A 180 2.02 17.76 -23.13
N ALA A 181 1.05 18.65 -22.90
CA ALA A 181 0.08 18.55 -21.82
C ALA A 181 -0.71 17.23 -21.90
N ALA A 182 -1.10 16.81 -23.11
CA ALA A 182 -1.80 15.55 -23.30
C ALA A 182 -0.93 14.33 -22.97
N LEU A 183 0.35 14.34 -23.36
CA LEU A 183 1.28 13.27 -23.00
C LEU A 183 1.48 13.17 -21.49
N GLU A 184 1.62 14.31 -20.82
CA GLU A 184 1.80 14.34 -19.38
C GLU A 184 0.55 13.84 -18.66
N LYS A 185 -0.64 14.24 -19.13
CA LYS A 185 -1.90 13.73 -18.58
C LYS A 185 -2.09 12.23 -18.80
N ILE A 186 -1.68 11.69 -19.96
CA ILE A 186 -1.71 10.25 -20.21
C ILE A 186 -0.80 9.52 -19.21
N ARG A 187 0.44 10.01 -19.00
CA ARG A 187 1.37 9.43 -18.03
C ARG A 187 0.82 9.47 -16.60
N GLU A 188 0.19 10.58 -16.21
CA GLU A 188 -0.44 10.73 -14.90
C GLU A 188 -1.52 9.65 -14.67
N TYR A 189 -2.38 9.40 -15.67
CA TYR A 189 -3.40 8.35 -15.56
C TYR A 189 -2.80 6.94 -15.52
N GLU A 190 -1.79 6.66 -16.36
CA GLU A 190 -1.06 5.38 -16.34
C GLU A 190 -0.43 5.13 -14.96
N LEU A 191 0.24 6.14 -14.39
CA LEU A 191 0.84 6.06 -13.06
C LEU A 191 -0.22 5.82 -11.98
N LYS A 192 -1.37 6.51 -12.05
CA LYS A 192 -2.45 6.31 -11.07
C LYS A 192 -3.02 4.89 -11.11
N ILE A 193 -3.23 4.33 -12.31
CA ILE A 193 -3.73 2.96 -12.47
C ILE A 193 -2.68 1.94 -12.03
N HIS A 194 -1.41 2.19 -12.36
CA HIS A 194 -0.30 1.35 -11.93
C HIS A 194 -0.19 1.31 -10.40
N LYS A 195 -0.26 2.47 -9.73
CA LYS A 195 -0.26 2.57 -8.26
C LYS A 195 -1.42 1.81 -7.62
N CYS A 196 -2.63 1.88 -8.18
CA CYS A 196 -3.74 1.05 -7.71
C CYS A 196 -3.41 -0.45 -7.78
N GLY A 197 -2.72 -0.91 -8.82
CA GLY A 197 -2.47 -2.33 -9.05
C GLY A 197 -3.80 -3.09 -9.16
N MET A 198 -3.95 -4.17 -8.39
CA MET A 198 -5.20 -4.94 -8.29
C MET A 198 -6.28 -4.26 -7.45
N ARG A 199 -5.89 -3.29 -6.60
CA ARG A 199 -6.79 -2.62 -5.66
C ARG A 199 -7.72 -1.64 -6.37
N ASN A 200 -8.85 -1.35 -5.73
CA ASN A 200 -9.86 -0.42 -6.25
C ASN A 200 -9.56 1.05 -5.92
N SER A 201 -8.72 1.33 -4.92
CA SER A 201 -8.39 2.67 -4.47
C SER A 201 -7.04 2.71 -3.73
N TYR A 202 -6.49 3.90 -3.53
CA TYR A 202 -5.34 4.14 -2.65
C TYR A 202 -5.27 5.59 -2.15
N SER A 203 -4.63 5.82 -1.00
CA SER A 203 -4.39 7.17 -0.48
C SER A 203 -3.24 7.89 -1.18
N LYS A 204 -3.38 9.19 -1.42
CA LYS A 204 -2.32 9.96 -2.09
C LYS A 204 -1.03 10.08 -1.27
N THR A 205 -1.14 10.02 0.06
CA THR A 205 0.00 10.17 0.98
C THR A 205 0.60 8.84 1.41
N ASP A 206 -0.22 7.78 1.43
CA ASP A 206 0.20 6.40 1.65
C ASP A 206 -0.39 5.55 0.53
N ASN A 207 0.42 5.23 -0.48
CA ASN A 207 -0.08 4.52 -1.66
C ASN A 207 -0.43 3.06 -1.36
N ASP A 208 -0.04 2.50 -0.21
CA ASP A 208 -0.30 1.11 0.16
C ASP A 208 -1.64 0.96 0.90
N ALA A 209 -2.07 2.02 1.59
CA ALA A 209 -3.37 2.08 2.25
C ALA A 209 -4.53 2.19 1.25
N THR A 210 -5.61 1.45 1.51
CA THR A 210 -6.86 1.53 0.74
C THR A 210 -7.97 2.12 1.59
N PHE A 211 -9.06 2.53 0.95
CA PHE A 211 -10.18 3.13 1.66
C PHE A 211 -11.17 2.07 2.13
N MET A 212 -11.36 1.99 3.44
CA MET A 212 -12.18 0.98 4.10
C MET A 212 -13.20 1.64 5.04
N HIS A 213 -14.31 0.93 5.29
CA HIS A 213 -15.22 1.27 6.39
C HIS A 213 -14.56 0.86 7.70
N MET A 214 -14.44 1.80 8.63
CA MET A 214 -13.90 1.53 9.96
C MET A 214 -15.03 1.15 10.91
N LYS A 215 -14.74 0.30 11.91
CA LYS A 215 -15.69 0.00 13.01
C LYS A 215 -15.98 1.28 13.81
N ASP A 216 -14.93 2.05 14.10
CA ASP A 216 -15.04 3.34 14.78
C ASP A 216 -15.25 4.51 13.80
N ASP A 217 -16.52 4.89 13.65
CA ASP A 217 -16.93 6.09 12.95
C ASP A 217 -17.36 7.19 13.93
N HIS A 218 -16.39 7.83 14.57
CA HIS A 218 -16.64 8.92 15.53
C HIS A 218 -17.45 10.09 14.93
N MET A 219 -17.46 10.23 13.60
CA MET A 219 -18.21 11.28 12.91
C MET A 219 -19.60 10.80 12.44
N MET A 220 -19.91 9.51 12.59
CA MET A 220 -21.14 8.83 12.15
C MET A 220 -21.57 9.18 10.72
N ASN A 221 -20.61 9.42 9.84
CA ASN A 221 -20.86 9.86 8.46
C ASN A 221 -20.62 8.75 7.42
N GLY A 222 -20.31 7.53 7.87
CA GLY A 222 -20.00 6.37 7.06
C GLY A 222 -18.75 6.56 6.19
N GLN A 223 -17.90 7.54 6.49
CA GLN A 223 -16.81 7.92 5.60
C GLN A 223 -15.70 6.87 5.60
N LEU A 224 -15.29 6.46 4.40
CA LEU A 224 -14.16 5.58 4.22
C LEU A 224 -12.86 6.28 4.62
N LYS A 225 -12.02 5.58 5.39
CA LYS A 225 -10.72 6.07 5.83
C LYS A 225 -9.61 5.23 5.21
N PRO A 226 -8.42 5.82 4.94
CA PRO A 226 -7.28 5.03 4.49
C PRO A 226 -6.85 4.11 5.62
N ALA A 227 -6.82 2.81 5.37
CA ALA A 227 -6.59 1.79 6.38
C ALA A 227 -5.94 0.55 5.76
N PHE A 228 -5.56 -0.35 6.66
CA PHE A 228 -5.15 -1.72 6.35
C PHE A 228 -6.04 -2.68 7.11
N ASN A 229 -6.30 -3.83 6.51
CA ASN A 229 -6.90 -4.97 7.17
C ASN A 229 -5.78 -5.80 7.80
N VAL A 230 -5.90 -6.08 9.09
CA VAL A 230 -4.88 -6.69 9.92
C VAL A 230 -5.48 -7.95 10.56
N PRO A 231 -5.50 -9.08 9.82
CA PRO A 231 -5.82 -10.36 10.41
C PRO A 231 -4.71 -10.78 11.36
N HIS A 232 -5.10 -11.38 12.47
CA HIS A 232 -4.19 -11.96 13.44
C HIS A 232 -4.66 -13.35 13.84
N ALA A 233 -3.71 -14.20 14.15
CA ALA A 233 -3.92 -15.59 14.52
C ALA A 233 -3.61 -15.77 16.01
N VAL A 234 -4.52 -16.40 16.74
CA VAL A 234 -4.41 -16.65 18.18
C VAL A 234 -4.45 -18.16 18.44
N ASN A 235 -3.52 -18.64 19.27
CA ASN A 235 -3.50 -20.00 19.79
C ASN A 235 -3.15 -19.94 21.28
N SER A 236 -3.90 -20.67 22.12
CA SER A 236 -3.70 -20.71 23.59
C SER A 236 -3.57 -19.33 24.26
N GLY A 237 -4.29 -18.31 23.75
CA GLY A 237 -4.25 -16.94 24.26
C GLY A 237 -3.08 -16.08 23.76
N PHE A 238 -2.19 -16.63 22.93
CA PHE A 238 -1.07 -15.91 22.32
C PHE A 238 -1.34 -15.55 20.87
N ILE A 239 -0.94 -14.34 20.47
CA ILE A 239 -0.90 -13.96 19.06
C ILE A 239 0.32 -14.66 18.42
N VAL A 240 0.07 -15.59 17.51
CA VAL A 240 1.12 -16.39 16.87
C VAL A 240 1.53 -15.88 15.50
N SER A 241 0.66 -15.11 14.82
CA SER A 241 0.93 -14.51 13.52
C SER A 241 0.06 -13.27 13.28
N VAL A 242 0.56 -12.34 12.48
CA VAL A 242 -0.15 -11.11 12.06
C VAL A 242 0.13 -10.84 10.59
N GLY A 243 -0.91 -10.52 9.84
CA GLY A 243 -0.86 -10.09 8.44
C GLY A 243 -1.29 -8.64 8.28
N ILE A 244 -0.87 -8.00 7.19
CA ILE A 244 -1.28 -6.65 6.83
C ILE A 244 -1.68 -6.67 5.36
N PHE A 245 -2.95 -6.39 5.09
CA PHE A 245 -3.54 -6.48 3.75
C PHE A 245 -4.20 -5.15 3.36
N PRO A 246 -4.10 -4.77 2.08
CA PRO A 246 -4.82 -3.63 1.55
C PRO A 246 -6.29 -3.96 1.22
N ASP A 247 -6.75 -5.19 1.45
CA ASP A 247 -8.08 -5.65 1.09
C ASP A 247 -9.13 -5.17 2.11
N PRO A 248 -10.21 -4.48 1.67
CA PRO A 248 -11.22 -3.96 2.60
C PRO A 248 -12.04 -5.02 3.33
N THR A 249 -12.10 -6.23 2.77
CA THR A 249 -12.90 -7.36 3.25
C THR A 249 -12.01 -8.51 3.67
N ASP A 250 -12.40 -9.22 4.74
CA ASP A 250 -11.62 -10.30 5.34
C ASP A 250 -11.50 -11.53 4.43
N VAL A 251 -12.54 -11.82 3.63
CA VAL A 251 -12.58 -12.93 2.65
C VAL A 251 -11.28 -13.12 1.87
N LEU A 252 -10.75 -12.07 1.24
CA LEU A 252 -9.59 -12.16 0.36
C LEU A 252 -8.26 -12.33 1.12
N THR A 253 -8.28 -12.16 2.44
CA THR A 253 -7.07 -12.19 3.27
C THR A 253 -6.79 -13.57 3.86
N LEU A 254 -7.79 -14.46 3.98
CA LEU A 254 -7.64 -15.75 4.66
C LEU A 254 -6.52 -16.60 4.05
N LYS A 255 -6.64 -16.92 2.76
CA LYS A 255 -5.68 -17.76 2.04
C LYS A 255 -4.25 -17.22 2.12
N PRO A 256 -3.95 -15.98 1.72
CA PRO A 256 -2.58 -15.46 1.80
C PRO A 256 -2.09 -15.34 3.25
N PHE A 257 -2.98 -15.07 4.22
CA PHE A 257 -2.60 -15.03 5.63
C PHE A 257 -2.21 -16.40 6.18
N VAL A 258 -2.99 -17.44 5.90
CA VAL A 258 -2.71 -18.82 6.33
C VAL A 258 -1.40 -19.32 5.70
N GLU A 259 -1.18 -19.06 4.41
CA GLU A 259 0.07 -19.45 3.73
C GLU A 259 1.29 -18.76 4.37
N ASN A 260 1.18 -17.45 4.64
CA ASN A 260 2.24 -16.68 5.28
C ASN A 260 2.51 -17.17 6.72
N MET A 261 1.45 -17.40 7.50
CA MET A 261 1.53 -17.90 8.87
C MET A 261 2.26 -19.25 8.92
N GLU A 262 1.82 -20.23 8.13
CA GLU A 262 2.41 -21.57 8.15
C GLU A 262 3.86 -21.56 7.67
N SER A 263 4.17 -20.76 6.65
CA SER A 263 5.54 -20.61 6.15
C SER A 263 6.45 -19.96 7.19
N ASN A 264 5.99 -18.93 7.89
CA ASN A 264 6.77 -18.23 8.91
C ASN A 264 6.96 -19.09 10.16
N LEU A 265 5.90 -19.75 10.65
CA LEU A 265 5.97 -20.59 11.84
C LEU A 265 6.70 -21.91 11.57
N ASN A 266 6.71 -22.39 10.32
CA ASN A 266 7.11 -23.75 9.95
C ASN A 266 6.28 -24.80 10.70
N MET A 267 5.00 -24.50 10.92
CA MET A 267 4.03 -25.31 11.64
C MET A 267 2.67 -25.22 10.95
N LYS A 268 1.85 -26.24 11.15
CA LYS A 268 0.50 -26.34 10.61
C LYS A 268 -0.48 -26.54 11.74
N PHE A 269 -1.65 -25.91 11.63
CA PHE A 269 -2.77 -26.16 12.53
C PHE A 269 -3.75 -27.13 11.88
N GLU A 270 -4.33 -28.05 12.67
CA GLU A 270 -5.32 -29.01 12.20
C GLU A 270 -6.66 -28.34 11.88
N ARG A 271 -7.06 -27.36 12.71
CA ARG A 271 -8.28 -26.58 12.51
C ARG A 271 -7.97 -25.09 12.39
N ILE A 272 -8.66 -24.43 11.46
CA ILE A 272 -8.62 -22.97 11.30
C ILE A 272 -10.01 -22.45 11.60
N VAL A 273 -10.15 -21.77 12.73
CA VAL A 273 -11.39 -21.17 13.19
C VAL A 273 -11.34 -19.69 12.84
N ALA A 274 -12.33 -19.17 12.12
CA ALA A 274 -12.38 -17.74 11.82
C ALA A 274 -13.82 -17.24 11.83
N ASP A 275 -13.97 -15.92 11.85
CA ASP A 275 -15.29 -15.29 11.77
C ASP A 275 -15.99 -15.56 10.42
N ALA A 276 -17.30 -15.27 10.37
CA ALA A 276 -18.07 -15.42 9.14
C ALA A 276 -17.65 -14.43 8.03
N GLY A 277 -16.90 -13.38 8.36
CA GLY A 277 -16.33 -12.44 7.40
C GLY A 277 -15.28 -13.07 6.49
N TYR A 278 -14.69 -14.21 6.87
CA TYR A 278 -13.79 -15.00 6.03
C TYR A 278 -14.52 -16.06 5.18
N GLU A 279 -15.84 -16.23 5.31
CA GLU A 279 -16.58 -17.30 4.61
C GLU A 279 -16.72 -17.02 3.10
N SER A 280 -16.18 -17.92 2.28
CA SER A 280 -16.42 -17.96 0.82
C SER A 280 -16.20 -19.36 0.28
N GLU A 281 -16.81 -19.68 -0.87
CA GLU A 281 -16.60 -20.96 -1.56
C GLU A 281 -15.10 -21.22 -1.85
N GLU A 282 -14.39 -20.18 -2.30
CA GLU A 282 -12.96 -20.23 -2.57
C GLU A 282 -12.15 -20.57 -1.31
N ASN A 283 -12.46 -19.95 -0.18
CA ASN A 283 -11.79 -20.21 1.10
C ASN A 283 -12.11 -21.61 1.64
N LEU A 284 -13.36 -22.06 1.55
CA LEU A 284 -13.76 -23.40 1.97
C LEU A 284 -13.10 -24.48 1.12
N THR A 285 -13.02 -24.28 -0.20
CA THR A 285 -12.33 -25.19 -1.12
C THR A 285 -10.84 -25.25 -0.81
N TYR A 286 -10.20 -24.09 -0.63
CA TYR A 286 -8.79 -24.00 -0.24
C TYR A 286 -8.49 -24.74 1.08
N LEU A 287 -9.32 -24.56 2.10
CA LEU A 287 -9.14 -25.23 3.40
C LEU A 287 -9.32 -26.75 3.30
N LYS A 288 -10.30 -27.23 2.51
CA LYS A 288 -10.50 -28.65 2.24
C LYS A 288 -9.31 -29.28 1.53
N GLU A 289 -8.76 -28.62 0.51
CA GLU A 289 -7.60 -29.10 -0.25
C GLU A 289 -6.32 -29.18 0.60
N LYS A 290 -6.18 -28.34 1.63
CA LYS A 290 -5.04 -28.31 2.56
C LYS A 290 -5.02 -29.46 3.59
N GLY A 291 -6.00 -30.35 3.55
CA GLY A 291 -6.25 -31.38 4.57
C GLY A 291 -7.37 -30.91 5.50
N ASP A 292 -8.33 -31.80 5.80
CA ASP A 292 -9.68 -31.60 6.37
C ASP A 292 -9.82 -30.52 7.47
N ARG A 293 -9.65 -29.24 7.09
CA ARG A 293 -9.70 -28.06 7.95
C ARG A 293 -11.07 -27.44 7.81
N SER A 294 -11.87 -27.56 8.86
CA SER A 294 -13.19 -26.94 8.93
C SER A 294 -13.08 -25.50 9.40
N LEU A 295 -13.66 -24.57 8.62
CA LEU A 295 -13.99 -23.23 9.08
C LEU A 295 -15.16 -23.35 10.05
N HIS A 296 -14.87 -23.36 11.36
CA HIS A 296 -15.92 -23.30 12.37
C HIS A 296 -16.28 -21.84 12.65
N LYS A 297 -17.57 -21.49 12.53
CA LYS A 297 -18.08 -20.18 12.94
C LYS A 297 -17.94 -20.05 14.45
N ALA A 298 -17.11 -19.12 14.91
CA ALA A 298 -17.15 -18.68 16.29
C ALA A 298 -18.48 -17.95 16.52
N TRP A 299 -19.44 -18.62 17.15
CA TRP A 299 -20.67 -17.98 17.60
C TRP A 299 -20.37 -17.02 18.76
N GLN A 300 -21.05 -15.89 18.73
CA GLN A 300 -21.01 -14.79 19.71
C GLN A 300 -20.93 -15.30 21.16
N LEU A 301 -19.91 -14.83 21.89
CA LEU A 301 -19.99 -14.60 23.34
C LEU A 301 -20.25 -13.10 23.55
#